data_AF-A0A7Y5BXH3-F1
#
_entry.id   AF-A0A7Y5BXH3-F1
#
_cell.length_a   1.000
_cell.length_b   1.000
_cell.length_c   1.000
_cell.angle_alpha   90.00
_cell.angle_beta   90.00
_cell.angle_gamma   90.00
#
_symmetry.space_group_name_H-M   'P 1'
#
loop_
_entity.id
_entity.type
_entity.pdbx_description
1 polymer ?
#
loop_
_entity_poly.entity_id
_entity_poly.type
_entity_poly.pdbx_seq_one_letter_code
_entity_poly.pdbx_strand_id
1 'polypeptide(L)'
;MPLLVGVGGISILAVVVPLLFSGKGQFKVGKYGFAGGAVCSRCLLPFSRSMLAPNMLFGKLERCPHCGKWAIVRAATSYELSEAEKRYSEEHTLVVSDTEAKTEQWKKSLDDTRYE
;
A
#
# COMPACT_ATOMS: atom_id res chain seq x y z
N MET A 1 30.07 -25.81 12.60
CA MET A 1 28.96 -25.28 13.42
C MET A 1 28.65 -23.80 13.23
N PRO A 2 29.61 -22.84 13.16
CA PRO A 2 29.25 -21.43 12.97
C PRO A 2 28.63 -21.12 11.58
N LEU A 3 29.03 -21.86 10.54
CA LEU A 3 28.48 -21.73 9.18
C LEU A 3 27.01 -22.14 9.08
N LEU A 4 26.60 -23.22 9.77
CA LEU A 4 25.20 -23.67 9.76
C LEU A 4 24.27 -22.71 10.51
N VAL A 5 24.75 -22.11 11.60
CA VAL A 5 24.01 -21.07 12.34
C VAL A 5 23.87 -19.80 11.50
N GLY A 6 24.94 -19.39 10.80
CA GLY A 6 24.89 -18.24 9.89
C GLY A 6 23.92 -18.44 8.73
N VAL A 7 23.99 -19.59 8.05
CA VAL A 7 23.11 -19.92 6.91
C VAL A 7 21.66 -20.06 7.37
N GLY A 8 21.41 -20.71 8.51
CA GLY A 8 20.07 -20.82 9.11
C GLY A 8 19.47 -19.47 9.52
N GLY A 9 20.28 -18.55 10.05
CA GLY A 9 19.82 -17.20 10.39
C GLY A 9 19.40 -16.40 9.16
N ILE A 10 20.17 -16.49 8.07
CA ILE A 10 19.89 -15.76 6.82
C ILE A 10 18.63 -16.31 6.14
N SER A 11 18.41 -17.63 6.14
CA SER A 11 17.22 -18.23 5.53
C SER A 11 15.94 -17.86 6.27
N ILE A 12 15.98 -17.80 7.61
CA ILE A 12 14.84 -17.34 8.42
C ILE A 12 14.52 -15.87 8.13
N LEU A 13 15.53 -15.01 8.08
CA LEU A 13 15.35 -13.59 7.73
C LEU A 13 14.72 -13.41 6.34
N ALA A 14 15.17 -14.20 5.35
CA ALA A 14 14.64 -14.15 3.99
C ALA A 14 13.16 -14.53 3.88
N VAL A 15 12.61 -15.28 4.85
CA VAL A 15 11.19 -15.66 4.87
C VAL A 15 10.37 -14.68 5.73
N VAL A 16 10.89 -14.28 6.89
CA VAL A 16 10.17 -13.43 7.84
C VAL A 16 9.99 -12.01 7.30
N VAL A 17 11.01 -11.47 6.63
CA VAL A 17 10.94 -10.11 6.06
C VAL A 17 9.81 -9.99 5.03
N PRO A 18 9.74 -10.77 3.93
CA PRO A 18 8.64 -10.63 3.00
C PRO A 18 7.27 -10.88 3.64
N LEU A 19 7.13 -11.79 4.61
CA LEU A 19 5.86 -11.99 5.32
C LEU A 19 5.39 -10.74 6.09
N LEU A 20 6.29 -10.03 6.76
CA LEU A 20 5.96 -8.76 7.44
C LEU A 20 5.66 -7.61 6.46
N PHE A 21 6.13 -7.72 5.21
CA PHE A 21 5.98 -6.68 4.19
C PHE A 21 4.97 -7.02 3.08
N SER A 22 4.39 -8.22 3.04
CA SER A 22 3.52 -8.71 1.95
C SER A 22 2.02 -8.48 2.20
N GLY A 23 1.66 -7.39 2.86
CA GLY A 23 0.27 -6.96 3.01
C GLY A 23 -0.20 -6.14 1.79
N LYS A 24 -0.64 -6.80 0.71
CA LYS A 24 -1.32 -6.15 -0.42
C LYS A 24 -2.84 -6.21 -0.18
N GLY A 25 -3.34 -5.36 0.71
CA GLY A 25 -4.78 -5.19 0.89
C GLY A 25 -5.38 -4.52 -0.36
N GLN A 26 -6.37 -5.14 -0.99
CA GLN A 26 -7.09 -4.50 -2.09
C GLN A 26 -7.96 -3.37 -1.53
N PHE A 27 -7.43 -2.16 -1.55
CA PHE A 27 -8.16 -0.97 -1.16
C PHE A 27 -9.20 -0.62 -2.24
N LYS A 28 -10.46 -0.47 -1.83
CA LYS A 28 -11.54 0.07 -2.68
C LYS A 28 -12.11 1.32 -2.01
N VAL A 29 -12.04 2.43 -2.73
CA VAL A 29 -12.60 3.73 -2.32
C VAL A 29 -14.09 3.57 -1.96
N GLY A 30 -14.54 4.21 -0.88
CA GLY A 30 -15.92 4.15 -0.40
C GLY A 30 -16.37 2.80 0.19
N LYS A 31 -15.52 1.76 0.18
CA LYS A 31 -15.83 0.45 0.77
C LYS A 31 -14.91 0.16 1.93
N TYR A 32 -15.33 0.62 3.11
CA TYR A 32 -14.69 0.29 4.38
C TYR A 32 -15.35 -0.95 4.99
N GLY A 33 -14.56 -1.92 5.46
CA GLY A 33 -15.08 -3.12 6.12
C GLY A 33 -15.74 -2.81 7.47
N PHE A 34 -16.13 -3.84 8.22
CA PHE A 34 -16.78 -3.67 9.54
C PHE A 34 -15.92 -2.88 10.55
N ALA A 35 -14.59 -3.01 10.46
CA ALA A 35 -13.66 -2.22 11.27
C ALA A 35 -13.54 -0.75 10.81
N GLY A 36 -14.26 -0.31 9.78
CA GLY A 36 -14.22 1.06 9.26
C GLY A 36 -12.92 1.41 8.53
N GLY A 37 -12.79 2.71 8.20
CA GLY A 37 -11.62 3.26 7.53
C GLY A 37 -10.64 3.95 8.47
N ALA A 38 -9.38 4.02 8.04
CA ALA A 38 -8.33 4.84 8.63
C ALA A 38 -7.67 5.70 7.56
N VAL A 39 -7.08 6.80 8.02
CA VAL A 39 -6.20 7.64 7.20
C VAL A 39 -4.77 7.46 7.71
N CYS A 40 -3.84 7.19 6.80
CA CYS A 40 -2.44 7.04 7.18
C CYS A 40 -1.81 8.41 7.46
N SER A 41 -1.09 8.58 8.57
CA SER A 41 -0.41 9.85 8.89
C SER A 41 0.79 10.17 8.00
N ARG A 42 1.28 9.20 7.23
CA ARG A 42 2.49 9.35 6.39
C ARG A 42 2.17 9.65 4.94
N CYS A 43 1.19 8.94 4.39
CA CYS A 43 0.80 9.10 2.99
C CYS A 43 -0.59 9.74 2.83
N LEU A 44 -1.30 10.02 3.93
CA LEU A 44 -2.59 10.73 3.96
C LEU A 44 -3.71 10.09 3.11
N LEU A 45 -3.49 8.86 2.67
CA LEU A 45 -4.42 8.09 1.87
C LEU A 45 -5.36 7.28 2.78
N PRO A 46 -6.62 7.12 2.36
CA PRO A 46 -7.59 6.30 3.07
C PRO A 46 -7.30 4.82 2.84
N PHE A 47 -7.55 4.00 3.85
CA PHE A 47 -7.50 2.54 3.74
C PHE A 47 -8.49 1.87 4.69
N SER A 48 -8.84 0.62 4.38
CA SER A 48 -9.70 -0.20 5.24
C SER A 48 -8.90 -0.78 6.40
N ARG A 49 -9.47 -0.68 7.61
CA ARG A 49 -8.85 -1.28 8.79
C ARG A 49 -9.10 -2.78 8.87
N SER A 50 -8.13 -3.50 9.37
CA SER A 50 -8.25 -4.92 9.70
C SER A 50 -8.88 -5.12 11.08
N MET A 51 -9.86 -6.03 11.14
CA MET A 51 -10.45 -6.48 12.39
C MET A 51 -9.40 -7.08 13.34
N LEU A 52 -8.47 -7.84 12.77
CA LEU A 52 -7.42 -8.60 13.48
C LEU A 52 -6.17 -7.77 13.84
N ALA A 53 -6.15 -6.47 13.55
CA ALA A 53 -5.01 -5.63 13.90
C ALA A 53 -4.85 -5.47 15.43
N PRO A 54 -3.62 -5.60 15.97
CA PRO A 54 -3.33 -5.40 17.39
C PRO A 54 -3.72 -4.00 17.85
N ASN A 55 -4.37 -3.89 19.02
CA ASN A 55 -4.75 -2.61 19.60
C ASN A 55 -3.62 -2.10 20.53
N MET A 56 -3.00 -0.98 20.18
CA MET A 56 -1.87 -0.36 20.89
C MET A 56 -2.35 0.78 21.81
N LEU A 57 -3.48 0.60 22.51
CA LEU A 57 -4.18 1.56 23.38
C LEU A 57 -4.69 2.85 22.70
N PHE A 58 -3.87 3.52 21.88
CA PHE A 58 -4.20 4.78 21.19
C PHE A 58 -4.72 4.58 19.76
N GLY A 59 -4.82 3.32 19.31
CA GLY A 59 -5.24 2.95 17.96
C GLY A 59 -4.80 1.54 17.60
N LYS A 60 -5.16 1.11 16.39
CA LYS A 60 -4.72 -0.18 15.85
C LYS A 60 -3.38 -0.02 15.15
N LEU A 61 -2.44 -0.93 15.42
CA LEU A 61 -1.19 -1.01 14.69
C LEU A 61 -1.45 -1.70 13.35
N GLU A 62 -1.43 -0.91 12.28
CA GLU A 62 -1.66 -1.42 10.94
C GLU A 62 -0.54 -1.00 10.00
N ARG A 63 -0.27 -1.89 9.04
CA ARG A 63 0.60 -1.60 7.93
C ARG A 63 -0.22 -0.98 6.82
N CYS A 64 0.14 0.24 6.41
CA CYS A 64 -0.54 0.91 5.31
C CYS A 64 -0.33 0.13 3.99
N PRO A 65 -1.39 -0.18 3.22
CA PRO A 65 -1.26 -0.88 1.94
C PRO A 65 -0.61 -0.01 0.85
N HIS A 66 -0.64 1.32 1.00
CA HIS A 66 -0.10 2.27 0.03
C HIS A 66 1.41 2.48 0.21
N CYS A 67 1.83 2.91 1.41
CA CYS A 67 3.24 3.22 1.68
C CYS A 67 4.04 2.07 2.31
N GLY A 68 3.36 0.98 2.73
CA GLY A 68 4.00 -0.18 3.35
C GLY A 68 4.58 0.05 4.75
N LYS A 69 4.37 1.24 5.34
CA LYS A 69 4.85 1.60 6.68
C LYS A 69 3.84 1.18 7.74
N TRP A 70 4.35 0.79 8.90
CA TRP A 70 3.56 0.56 10.09
C TRP A 70 3.21 1.89 10.75
N ALA A 71 1.96 2.06 11.12
CA ALA A 71 1.49 3.23 11.84
C ALA A 71 0.38 2.83 12.83
N ILE A 72 0.32 3.53 13.95
CA ILE A 72 -0.81 3.43 14.88
C ILE A 72 -1.90 4.35 14.33
N VAL A 73 -3.02 3.77 13.92
CA VAL A 73 -4.13 4.49 13.30
C VAL A 73 -5.40 4.38 14.12
N ARG A 74 -6.13 5.49 14.22
CA ARG A 74 -7.48 5.54 14.81
C ARG A 74 -8.56 5.37 13.75
N ALA A 75 -9.80 5.25 14.21
CA ALA A 75 -10.95 5.33 13.32
C ALA A 75 -10.99 6.73 12.72
N ALA A 76 -11.03 6.83 11.40
CA ALA A 76 -11.29 8.09 10.73
C ALA A 76 -12.81 8.34 10.72
N THR A 77 -13.18 9.61 10.92
CA THR A 77 -14.57 10.04 10.75
C THR A 77 -14.95 10.02 9.26
N SER A 78 -16.26 10.03 8.96
CA SER A 78 -16.74 10.08 7.58
C SER A 78 -16.20 11.30 6.82
N TYR A 79 -16.08 12.45 7.49
CA TYR A 79 -15.50 13.66 6.93
C TYR A 79 -14.03 13.46 6.55
N GLU A 80 -13.21 12.94 7.48
CA GLU A 80 -11.79 12.69 7.24
C GLU A 80 -11.55 11.67 6.10
N LEU A 81 -12.40 10.65 6.02
CA LEU A 81 -12.36 9.69 4.91
C LEU A 81 -12.70 10.37 3.59
N SER A 82 -13.75 11.19 3.53
CA SER A 82 -14.14 11.86 2.29
C SER A 82 -13.06 12.81 1.75
N GLU A 83 -12.35 13.51 2.63
CA GLU A 83 -11.21 14.34 2.21
C GLU A 83 -10.04 13.50 1.72
N ALA A 84 -9.73 12.40 2.41
CA ALA A 84 -8.67 11.51 2.00
C ALA A 84 -8.97 10.80 0.67
N GLU A 85 -10.24 10.48 0.40
CA GLU A 85 -10.70 9.90 -0.87
C GLU A 85 -10.53 10.86 -2.05
N LYS A 86 -10.76 12.17 -1.83
CA LYS A 86 -10.48 13.20 -2.84
C LYS A 86 -8.99 13.20 -3.21
N ARG A 87 -8.11 13.22 -2.20
CA ARG A 87 -6.64 13.15 -2.43
C ARG A 87 -6.22 11.88 -3.15
N TYR A 88 -6.80 10.73 -2.76
CA TYR A 88 -6.54 9.46 -3.45
C TYR A 88 -6.92 9.53 -4.92
N SER A 89 -8.09 10.11 -5.23
CA SER A 89 -8.59 10.23 -6.59
C SER A 89 -7.69 11.14 -7.43
N GLU A 90 -7.29 12.29 -6.89
CA GLU A 90 -6.38 13.23 -7.54
C GLU A 90 -5.02 12.59 -7.85
N GLU A 91 -4.39 11.96 -6.86
CA GLU A 91 -3.08 11.31 -7.03
C GLU A 91 -3.15 10.13 -8.00
N HIS A 92 -4.22 9.32 -7.93
CA HIS A 92 -4.41 8.19 -8.83
C HIS A 92 -4.70 8.62 -10.27
N THR A 93 -5.45 9.71 -10.48
CA THR A 93 -5.68 10.26 -11.82
C THR A 93 -4.38 10.73 -12.47
N LEU A 94 -3.50 11.38 -11.70
CA LEU A 94 -2.19 11.81 -12.21
C LEU A 94 -1.32 10.61 -12.61
N VAL A 95 -1.20 9.61 -11.73
CA VAL A 95 -0.38 8.42 -12.00
C VAL A 95 -0.90 7.64 -13.21
N VAL A 96 -2.22 7.45 -13.34
CA VAL A 96 -2.81 6.74 -14.50
C VAL A 96 -2.50 7.49 -15.79
N SER A 97 -2.74 8.80 -15.83
CA SER A 97 -2.45 9.65 -16.99
C SER A 97 -0.98 9.57 -17.43
N ASP A 98 -0.04 9.68 -16.49
CA ASP A 98 1.40 9.56 -16.77
C ASP A 98 1.78 8.16 -17.28
N THR A 99 1.21 7.10 -16.69
CA THR A 99 1.48 5.73 -17.14
C THR A 99 0.90 5.44 -18.51
N GLU A 100 -0.32 5.90 -18.81
CA GLU A 100 -0.96 5.76 -20.11
C GLU A 100 -0.16 6.50 -21.19
N ALA A 101 0.18 7.77 -20.95
CA ALA A 101 1.01 8.57 -21.87
C ALA A 101 2.37 7.90 -22.15
N LYS A 102 3.01 7.37 -21.10
CA LYS A 102 4.27 6.63 -21.24
C LYS A 102 4.05 5.36 -22.06
N THR A 103 3.03 4.55 -21.78
CA THR A 103 2.76 3.31 -22.53
C THR A 103 2.46 3.55 -24.01
N GLU A 104 1.71 4.61 -24.33
CA GLU A 104 1.43 5.00 -25.72
C GLU A 104 2.72 5.43 -26.44
N GLN A 105 3.60 6.15 -25.75
CA GLN A 105 4.91 6.52 -26.29
C GLN A 105 5.80 5.30 -26.54
N TRP A 106 5.81 4.31 -25.63
CA TRP A 106 6.53 3.04 -25.83
C TRP A 106 5.99 2.25 -27.01
N LYS A 107 4.66 2.15 -27.18
CA LYS A 107 4.05 1.47 -28.33
C LYS A 107 4.50 2.10 -29.64
N LYS A 108 4.45 3.42 -29.73
CA LYS A 108 4.86 4.16 -30.92
C LYS A 108 6.33 3.92 -31.28
N SER A 109 7.23 3.84 -30.29
CA SER A 109 8.64 3.53 -30.54
C SER A 109 8.89 2.11 -31.05
N LEU A 110 8.04 1.14 -30.69
CA LEU A 110 8.15 -0.25 -31.17
C LEU A 110 7.61 -0.41 -32.60
N ASP A 111 6.60 0.37 -32.98
CA ASP A 111 6.10 0.36 -34.35
C ASP A 111 7.10 0.99 -35.32
N ASP A 112 7.83 2.04 -34.92
CA ASP A 112 8.85 2.69 -35.76
C ASP A 112 9.95 1.69 -36.20
N THR A 113 10.49 0.89 -35.27
CA THR A 113 11.53 -0.11 -35.57
C THR A 113 11.02 -1.32 -36.38
N ARG A 114 9.71 -1.56 -36.46
CA ARG A 114 9.16 -2.71 -37.22
C ARG A 114 9.16 -2.47 -38.74
N TYR A 115 9.16 -1.21 -39.17
CA TYR A 115 9.07 -0.83 -40.58
C TYR A 115 10.41 -0.37 -41.18
N GLU A 116 11.51 -0.48 -40.40
CA GLU A 116 12.90 -0.31 -40.86
C GLU A 116 13.52 -1.63 -41.35
#